data_AF-A0A9Q4H1E2-F1
#
_entry.id   AF-A0A9Q4H1E2-F1
#
_cell.length_a   1.000
_cell.length_b   1.000
_cell.length_c   1.000
_cell.angle_alpha   90.00
_cell.angle_beta   90.00
_cell.angle_gamma   90.00
#
_symmetry.space_group_name_H-M   'P 1'
#
loop_
_entity.id
_entity.type
_entity.pdbx_description
1 polymer ?
#
loop_
_entity_poly.entity_id
_entity_poly.type
_entity_poly.pdbx_seq_one_letter_code
_entity_poly.pdbx_strand_id
1 'polypeptide(L)'
;MEPMRWKIKTDIIENVSLNIGEYSSIYNEYITQEEDILEVINCYFQKRNSNKKEVTIFDEINQEDVSFSSYQSFIFSHEMIEKEHSLAASTIMAKKLNRLMKDTVEIEGYFNSINVMLEDMIGLLDCELPIRPKYFDYKAFIKLLSFEYELAKDYSRLIVRLEQMIPLLIEELNKQTNNQTLLIYYYPEANLSPKEQVRFANLLKSLPVTIIVLTGSSQFLSENLSTMNYIRESTQMITDEFIDNLIWEAPLIYEREEVIGSLERFIRTYQPKFELNPTISNYRLHEIMLFEEIDLYVGVRFMAHIRQNFELDIQYNQLSKPIQTYLMTYDTE
;
A
#
# COMPACT_ATOMS: atom_id res chain seq x y z
N MET A 1 2.32 16.50 1.43
CA MET A 1 3.39 16.39 0.40
C MET A 1 2.71 16.65 -0.93
N GLU A 2 3.28 17.47 -1.81
CA GLU A 2 2.68 17.65 -3.15
C GLU A 2 2.77 16.32 -3.94
N PRO A 3 1.77 16.00 -4.78
CA PRO A 3 1.78 14.80 -5.60
C PRO A 3 2.98 14.83 -6.57
N MET A 4 3.67 13.70 -6.68
CA MET A 4 4.83 13.45 -7.54
C MET A 4 4.46 12.43 -8.60
N ARG A 5 5.17 12.43 -9.74
CA ARG A 5 5.04 11.37 -10.75
C ARG A 5 6.38 10.71 -10.97
N TRP A 6 6.54 9.51 -10.43
CA TRP A 6 7.78 8.76 -10.52
C TRP A 6 7.81 7.93 -11.79
N LYS A 7 8.70 8.28 -12.71
CA LYS A 7 9.06 7.45 -13.85
C LYS A 7 10.21 6.53 -13.47
N ILE A 8 9.94 5.24 -13.44
CA ILE A 8 10.89 4.20 -13.08
C ILE A 8 11.48 3.67 -14.39
N LYS A 9 12.80 3.82 -14.53
CA LYS A 9 13.57 3.31 -15.68
C LYS A 9 14.51 2.21 -15.22
N THR A 10 14.42 1.07 -15.89
CA THR A 10 15.24 -0.11 -15.61
C THR A 10 15.48 -0.88 -16.91
N ASP A 11 16.49 -1.73 -16.94
CA ASP A 11 16.71 -2.67 -18.05
C ASP A 11 15.89 -3.97 -17.91
N ILE A 12 15.21 -4.18 -16.78
CA ILE A 12 14.57 -5.46 -16.39
C ILE A 12 13.07 -5.43 -16.66
N ILE A 13 12.41 -4.33 -16.29
CA ILE A 13 10.99 -4.06 -16.51
C ILE A 13 10.83 -2.90 -17.49
N GLU A 14 9.72 -2.90 -18.23
CA GLU A 14 9.34 -1.76 -19.07
C GLU A 14 9.22 -0.48 -18.22
N ASN A 15 9.47 0.67 -18.85
CA ASN A 15 9.43 1.94 -18.14
C ASN A 15 8.00 2.26 -17.69
N VAL A 16 7.78 2.38 -16.38
CA VAL A 16 6.46 2.64 -15.78
C VAL A 16 6.47 3.99 -15.07
N SER A 17 5.39 4.76 -15.23
CA SER A 17 5.14 5.98 -14.44
C SER A 17 4.13 5.71 -13.31
N LEU A 18 4.42 6.17 -12.10
CA LEU A 18 3.54 6.05 -10.94
C LEU A 18 3.18 7.41 -10.36
N ASN A 19 1.91 7.59 -10.02
CA ASN A 19 1.36 8.72 -9.29
C ASN A 19 1.58 8.51 -7.78
N ILE A 20 2.49 9.29 -7.18
CA ILE A 20 2.96 9.14 -5.81
C ILE A 20 2.53 10.33 -4.94
N GLY A 21 1.93 10.07 -3.79
CA GLY A 21 1.65 11.07 -2.77
C GLY A 21 1.81 10.49 -1.37
N GLU A 22 1.22 11.14 -0.36
CA GLU A 22 1.26 10.62 1.02
C GLU A 22 0.62 9.24 1.13
N TYR A 23 -0.50 9.04 0.44
CA TYR A 23 -1.14 7.74 0.26
C TYR A 23 -1.42 7.52 -1.22
N SER A 24 -0.77 6.51 -1.78
CA SER A 24 -0.96 6.05 -3.15
C SER A 24 -1.52 4.64 -3.17
N SER A 25 -2.44 4.38 -4.09
CA SER A 25 -2.99 3.04 -4.32
C SER A 25 -2.63 2.56 -5.71
N ILE A 26 -2.23 1.30 -5.81
CA ILE A 26 -2.08 0.55 -7.05
C ILE A 26 -3.11 -0.58 -6.99
N TYR A 27 -4.03 -0.59 -7.94
CA TYR A 27 -4.99 -1.69 -8.05
C TYR A 27 -4.32 -2.85 -8.78
N ASN A 28 -4.35 -4.03 -8.17
CA ASN A 28 -3.74 -5.22 -8.73
C ASN A 28 -4.67 -5.86 -9.76
N GLU A 29 -4.23 -5.92 -11.01
CA GLU A 29 -4.90 -6.68 -12.06
C GLU A 29 -4.29 -8.08 -12.21
N TYR A 30 -5.04 -9.04 -12.75
CA TYR A 30 -4.59 -10.43 -12.86
C TYR A 30 -3.40 -10.63 -13.82
N ILE A 31 -3.11 -9.64 -14.67
CA ILE A 31 -2.22 -9.77 -15.84
C ILE A 31 -0.88 -9.04 -15.63
N THR A 32 -0.71 -8.29 -14.55
CA THR A 32 0.32 -7.26 -14.41
C THR A 32 1.41 -7.60 -13.39
N GLN A 33 2.52 -6.83 -13.45
CA GLN A 33 3.78 -7.05 -12.72
C GLN A 33 3.98 -6.01 -11.59
N GLU A 34 2.92 -5.58 -10.92
CA GLU A 34 2.96 -4.53 -9.89
C GLU A 34 3.87 -4.88 -8.73
N GLU A 35 3.89 -6.16 -8.33
CA GLU A 35 4.78 -6.66 -7.29
C GLU A 35 6.25 -6.42 -7.68
N ASP A 36 6.64 -6.80 -8.90
CA ASP A 36 8.00 -6.62 -9.42
C ASP A 36 8.40 -5.14 -9.46
N ILE A 37 7.49 -4.26 -9.92
CA ILE A 37 7.69 -2.80 -9.92
C ILE A 37 7.97 -2.29 -8.49
N LEU A 38 7.13 -2.70 -7.53
CA LEU A 38 7.27 -2.30 -6.14
C LEU A 38 8.54 -2.87 -5.49
N GLU A 39 8.96 -4.07 -5.89
CA GLU A 39 10.20 -4.68 -5.41
C GLU A 39 11.44 -3.94 -5.93
N VAL A 40 11.42 -3.50 -7.19
CA VAL A 40 12.45 -2.62 -7.78
C VAL A 40 12.54 -1.30 -7.00
N ILE A 41 11.40 -0.65 -6.73
CA ILE A 41 11.35 0.60 -5.94
C ILE A 41 11.93 0.37 -4.54
N ASN A 42 11.48 -0.69 -3.86
CA ASN A 42 11.98 -1.04 -2.54
C ASN A 42 13.51 -1.21 -2.58
N CYS A 43 14.00 -1.98 -3.54
CA CYS A 43 15.42 -2.27 -3.73
C CYS A 43 16.26 -1.03 -4.02
N TYR A 44 15.74 -0.06 -4.78
CA TYR A 44 16.39 1.22 -5.07
C TYR A 44 16.67 2.03 -3.80
N PHE A 45 15.69 2.09 -2.89
CA PHE A 45 15.80 2.82 -1.62
C PHE A 45 16.47 2.02 -0.48
N GLN A 46 16.99 0.81 -0.73
CA GLN A 46 17.77 0.07 0.26
C GLN A 46 19.23 0.54 0.32
N LYS A 47 19.75 0.79 1.54
CA LYS A 47 21.13 1.24 1.77
C LYS A 47 22.21 0.33 1.14
N ARG A 48 22.02 -0.99 1.18
CA ARG A 48 23.04 -2.01 0.84
C ARG A 48 22.84 -2.68 -0.53
N ASN A 49 22.09 -2.07 -1.45
CA ASN A 49 21.82 -2.70 -2.74
C ASN A 49 22.75 -2.27 -3.89
N SER A 50 23.03 -3.21 -4.79
CA SER A 50 23.91 -3.07 -5.97
C SER A 50 23.25 -2.38 -7.16
N ASN A 51 21.92 -2.38 -7.24
CA ASN A 51 21.17 -1.97 -8.43
C ASN A 51 21.06 -0.45 -8.61
N LYS A 52 21.75 0.34 -7.76
CA LYS A 52 21.74 1.82 -7.80
C LYS A 52 22.25 2.42 -9.10
N LYS A 53 22.92 1.62 -9.94
CA LYS A 53 23.41 2.05 -11.26
C LYS A 53 22.50 1.63 -12.41
N GLU A 54 21.56 0.72 -12.18
CA GLU A 54 20.70 0.09 -13.20
C GLU A 54 19.27 0.62 -13.16
N VAL A 55 18.88 1.22 -12.02
CA VAL A 55 17.54 1.79 -11.82
C VAL A 55 17.65 3.29 -11.62
N THR A 56 16.83 4.04 -12.36
CA THR A 56 16.67 5.48 -12.19
C THR A 56 15.20 5.79 -11.93
N ILE A 57 14.92 6.55 -10.87
CA ILE A 57 13.58 7.09 -10.58
C ILE A 57 13.64 8.59 -10.83
N PHE A 58 12.88 9.06 -11.82
CA PHE A 58 12.80 10.47 -12.19
C PHE A 58 11.42 11.02 -11.84
N ASP A 59 11.36 12.14 -11.12
CA ASP A 59 10.11 12.86 -10.88
C ASP A 59 9.77 13.74 -12.09
N GLU A 60 8.75 13.34 -12.85
CA GLU A 60 8.31 14.04 -14.06
C GLU A 60 7.71 15.42 -13.75
N ILE A 61 7.15 15.61 -12.56
CA ILE A 61 6.51 16.89 -12.17
C ILE A 61 7.59 17.90 -11.76
N ASN A 62 8.49 17.49 -10.86
CA ASN A 62 9.56 18.36 -10.35
C ASN A 62 10.78 18.41 -11.27
N GLN A 63 10.83 17.56 -12.30
CA GLN A 63 11.91 17.45 -13.28
C GLN A 63 13.28 17.15 -12.64
N GLU A 64 13.30 16.28 -11.63
CA GLU A 64 14.52 15.91 -10.91
C GLU A 64 14.65 14.40 -10.68
N ASP A 65 15.89 13.93 -10.54
CA ASP A 65 16.15 12.54 -10.14
C ASP A 65 15.86 12.37 -8.64
N VAL A 66 15.02 11.40 -8.31
CA VAL A 66 14.71 11.04 -6.92
C VAL A 66 15.90 10.29 -6.35
N SER A 67 16.68 10.93 -5.47
CA SER A 67 17.84 10.29 -4.86
C SER A 67 17.48 9.00 -4.10
N PHE A 68 18.30 7.96 -4.25
CA PHE A 68 18.23 6.72 -3.46
C PHE A 68 18.29 6.95 -1.94
N SER A 69 18.77 8.12 -1.49
CA SER A 69 18.84 8.50 -0.08
C SER A 69 17.64 9.33 0.39
N SER A 70 16.71 9.71 -0.49
CA SER A 70 15.52 10.47 -0.09
C SER A 70 14.63 9.65 0.82
N TYR A 71 14.49 8.36 0.51
CA TYR A 71 13.69 7.42 1.28
C TYR A 71 14.51 6.25 1.84
N GLN A 72 13.92 5.57 2.81
CA GLN A 72 14.22 4.19 3.15
C GLN A 72 12.91 3.41 3.02
N SER A 73 12.88 2.46 2.09
CA SER A 73 11.66 1.68 1.80
C SER A 73 11.54 0.43 2.68
N PHE A 74 10.31 0.03 2.98
CA PHE A 74 9.97 -1.21 3.67
C PHE A 74 8.69 -1.80 3.09
N ILE A 75 8.69 -3.12 2.86
CA ILE A 75 7.51 -3.87 2.40
C ILE A 75 6.85 -4.55 3.58
N PHE A 76 5.56 -4.28 3.79
CA PHE A 76 4.72 -4.88 4.82
C PHE A 76 3.64 -5.76 4.19
N SER A 77 3.28 -6.80 4.93
CA SER A 77 2.14 -7.67 4.70
C SER A 77 1.59 -8.14 6.05
N HIS A 78 0.37 -8.69 6.08
CA HIS A 78 -0.17 -9.27 7.31
C HIS A 78 0.75 -10.35 7.90
N GLU A 79 1.36 -11.19 7.05
CA GLU A 79 2.28 -12.23 7.50
C GLU A 79 3.54 -11.65 8.15
N MET A 80 4.08 -10.57 7.60
CA MET A 80 5.24 -9.88 8.18
C MET A 80 4.90 -9.34 9.58
N ILE A 81 3.72 -8.74 9.74
CA ILE A 81 3.29 -8.17 11.02
C ILE A 81 3.02 -9.28 12.05
N GLU A 82 2.44 -10.40 11.63
CA GLU A 82 2.28 -11.57 12.52
C GLU A 82 3.64 -12.12 12.97
N LYS A 83 4.63 -12.15 12.09
CA LYS A 83 6.01 -12.54 12.45
C LYS A 83 6.64 -11.60 13.48
N GLU A 84 6.28 -10.32 13.51
CA GLU A 84 6.78 -9.38 14.54
C GLU A 84 6.33 -9.78 15.96
N HIS A 85 5.21 -10.49 16.11
CA HIS A 85 4.77 -11.01 17.41
C HIS A 85 5.67 -12.14 17.95
N SER A 86 6.48 -12.78 17.12
CA SER A 86 7.44 -13.80 17.57
C SER A 86 8.64 -13.22 18.34
N LEU A 87 8.84 -11.89 18.31
CA LEU A 87 9.98 -11.18 18.91
C LEU A 87 11.34 -11.78 18.51
N ALA A 88 11.45 -12.36 17.31
CA ALA A 88 12.72 -12.85 16.81
C ALA A 88 13.75 -11.70 16.75
N ALA A 89 15.04 -12.00 16.89
CA ALA A 89 16.08 -10.97 17.03
C ALA A 89 16.17 -9.97 15.86
N SER A 90 15.70 -10.36 14.67
CA SER A 90 15.65 -9.51 13.47
C SER A 90 14.44 -8.57 13.42
N THR A 91 13.40 -8.83 14.22
CA THR A 91 12.14 -8.08 14.23
C THR A 91 12.35 -6.63 14.67
N ILE A 92 11.53 -5.74 14.15
CA ILE A 92 11.54 -4.32 14.50
C ILE A 92 11.14 -4.15 15.97
N MET A 93 10.17 -4.93 16.46
CA MET A 93 9.74 -4.87 17.85
C MET A 93 10.82 -5.33 18.83
N ALA A 94 11.57 -6.39 18.53
CA ALA A 94 12.70 -6.79 19.37
C ALA A 94 13.77 -5.69 19.44
N LYS A 95 14.02 -4.98 18.33
CA LYS A 95 14.94 -3.82 18.32
C LYS A 95 14.40 -2.66 19.16
N LYS A 96 13.11 -2.35 19.07
CA LYS A 96 12.44 -1.32 19.90
C LYS A 96 12.60 -1.65 21.39
N LEU A 97 12.28 -2.88 21.80
CA LEU A 97 12.42 -3.33 23.19
C LEU A 97 13.88 -3.25 23.65
N ASN A 98 14.82 -3.72 22.83
CA ASN A 98 16.24 -3.66 23.16
C ASN A 98 16.72 -2.21 23.36
N ARG A 99 16.30 -1.29 22.47
CA ARG A 99 16.60 0.13 22.62
C ARG A 99 16.02 0.70 23.92
N LEU A 100 14.73 0.49 24.18
CA LEU A 100 14.07 0.97 25.42
C LEU A 100 14.75 0.42 26.68
N MET A 101 15.16 -0.84 26.66
CA MET A 101 15.85 -1.43 27.79
C MET A 101 17.26 -0.87 27.99
N LYS A 102 17.99 -0.60 26.91
CA LYS A 102 19.32 0.03 26.97
C LYS A 102 19.25 1.50 27.43
N ASP A 103 18.17 2.18 27.08
CA ASP A 103 17.93 3.56 27.52
C ASP A 103 17.62 3.63 29.02
N THR A 104 17.29 2.50 29.66
CA THR A 104 16.95 2.40 31.09
C THR A 104 18.07 1.74 31.90
N VAL A 105 18.94 2.57 32.50
CA VAL A 105 20.16 2.13 33.23
C VAL A 105 19.88 1.09 34.32
N GLU A 106 18.72 1.18 34.98
CA GLU A 106 18.32 0.28 36.07
C GLU A 106 18.21 -1.19 35.64
N ILE A 107 17.86 -1.45 34.38
CA ILE A 107 17.68 -2.81 33.84
C ILE A 107 19.01 -3.57 33.82
N GLU A 108 20.12 -2.89 33.53
CA GLU A 108 21.44 -3.51 33.57
C GLU A 108 21.82 -3.93 34.99
N GLY A 109 21.44 -3.13 35.99
CA GLY A 109 21.57 -3.48 37.41
C GLY A 109 20.81 -4.77 37.75
N TYR A 110 19.55 -4.88 37.32
CA TYR A 110 18.76 -6.10 37.54
C TYR A 110 19.36 -7.33 36.86
N PHE A 111 19.88 -7.21 35.64
CA PHE A 111 20.54 -8.33 34.96
C PHE A 111 21.81 -8.78 35.70
N ASN A 112 22.60 -7.85 36.24
CA ASN A 112 23.75 -8.21 37.06
C ASN A 112 23.32 -8.97 38.33
N SER A 113 22.27 -8.52 39.02
CA SER A 113 21.73 -9.24 40.17
C SER A 113 21.24 -10.65 39.81
N ILE A 114 20.56 -10.82 38.67
CA ILE A 114 20.12 -12.14 38.17
C ILE A 114 21.32 -13.05 37.91
N ASN A 115 22.36 -12.53 37.25
CA ASN A 115 23.56 -13.33 36.96
C ASN A 115 24.27 -13.79 38.23
N VAL A 116 24.40 -12.93 39.24
CA VAL A 116 24.94 -13.31 40.56
C VAL A 116 24.08 -14.39 41.21
N MET A 117 22.76 -14.24 41.22
CA MET A 117 21.85 -15.24 41.76
C MET A 117 21.94 -16.60 41.03
N LEU A 118 22.12 -16.60 39.70
CA LEU A 118 22.30 -17.83 38.93
C LEU A 118 23.62 -18.54 39.27
N GLU A 119 24.69 -17.79 39.51
CA GLU A 119 25.97 -18.35 39.99
C GLU A 119 25.84 -18.93 41.39
N ASP A 120 25.21 -18.20 42.31
CA ASP A 120 24.95 -18.66 43.69
C ASP A 120 24.12 -19.95 43.70
N MET A 121 23.06 -20.03 42.88
CA MET A 121 22.22 -21.22 42.76
C MET A 121 23.02 -22.45 42.27
N ILE A 122 23.94 -22.27 41.32
CA ILE A 122 24.80 -23.36 40.86
C ILE A 122 25.81 -23.75 41.92
N GLY A 123 26.34 -22.79 42.69
CA GLY A 123 27.24 -23.07 43.82
C GLY A 123 26.61 -23.92 44.93
N LEU A 124 25.27 -23.92 45.05
CA LEU A 124 24.53 -24.77 45.98
C LEU A 124 24.28 -26.19 45.45
N LEU A 125 24.44 -26.43 44.15
CA LEU A 125 24.30 -27.75 43.56
C LEU A 125 25.61 -28.53 43.77
N ASP A 126 25.57 -29.54 44.64
CA ASP A 126 26.68 -30.46 44.86
C ASP A 126 26.80 -31.41 43.65
N CYS A 127 27.37 -30.91 42.55
CA CYS A 127 27.51 -31.60 41.28
C CYS A 127 28.97 -31.69 40.87
N GLU A 128 29.47 -32.91 40.66
CA GLU A 128 30.81 -33.19 40.11
C GLU A 128 30.99 -32.72 38.64
N LEU A 129 29.90 -32.26 38.01
CA LEU A 129 29.89 -31.80 36.63
C LEU A 129 30.31 -30.33 36.53
N PRO A 130 31.20 -29.95 35.59
CA PRO A 130 31.67 -28.57 35.43
C PRO A 130 30.63 -27.70 34.71
N ILE A 131 29.53 -27.39 35.38
CA ILE A 131 28.41 -26.60 34.85
C ILE A 131 28.63 -25.12 35.14
N ARG A 132 28.27 -24.24 34.20
CA ARG A 132 28.25 -22.78 34.38
C ARG A 132 26.95 -22.19 33.84
N PRO A 133 26.39 -21.16 34.47
CA PRO A 133 25.22 -20.50 33.94
C PRO A 133 25.57 -19.77 32.65
N LYS A 134 24.63 -19.70 31.72
CA LYS A 134 24.76 -18.78 30.57
C LYS A 134 24.45 -17.37 31.07
N TYR A 135 25.25 -16.41 30.61
CA TYR A 135 25.06 -15.01 30.96
C TYR A 135 23.69 -14.50 30.49
N PHE A 136 22.95 -13.91 31.41
CA PHE A 136 21.63 -13.34 31.20
C PHE A 136 21.77 -11.89 30.75
N ASP A 137 21.47 -11.63 29.47
CA ASP A 137 21.55 -10.32 28.84
C ASP A 137 20.19 -9.88 28.26
N TYR A 138 20.15 -8.68 27.65
CA TYR A 138 18.96 -8.16 26.97
C TYR A 138 18.35 -9.16 25.96
N LYS A 139 19.18 -9.93 25.25
CA LYS A 139 18.70 -10.89 24.25
C LYS A 139 18.08 -12.11 24.92
N ALA A 140 18.68 -12.60 26.00
CA ALA A 140 18.13 -13.69 26.80
C ALA A 140 16.78 -13.29 27.40
N PHE A 141 16.67 -12.06 27.90
CA PHE A 141 15.41 -11.53 28.43
C PHE A 141 14.31 -11.44 27.37
N ILE A 142 14.57 -10.85 26.19
CA ILE A 142 13.56 -10.74 25.11
C ILE A 142 13.04 -12.12 24.70
N LYS A 143 13.88 -13.15 24.66
CA LYS A 143 13.47 -14.52 24.32
C LYS A 143 12.50 -15.15 25.32
N LEU A 144 12.45 -14.63 26.54
CA LEU A 144 11.51 -15.07 27.57
C LEU A 144 10.20 -14.26 27.55
N LEU A 145 10.14 -13.18 26.77
CA LEU A 145 8.93 -12.39 26.62
C LEU A 145 7.99 -13.03 25.59
N SER A 146 6.70 -13.02 25.92
CA SER A 146 5.62 -13.35 25.01
C SER A 146 4.58 -12.26 25.05
N PHE A 147 3.92 -11.99 23.92
CA PHE A 147 2.75 -11.13 23.92
C PHE A 147 1.60 -11.84 24.63
N GLU A 148 1.02 -11.16 25.62
CA GLU A 148 -0.17 -11.64 26.32
C GLU A 148 -1.40 -10.92 25.75
N TYR A 149 -2.29 -11.69 25.13
CA TYR A 149 -3.33 -11.16 24.24
C TYR A 149 -4.68 -10.91 24.93
N GLU A 150 -4.82 -11.28 26.20
CA GLU A 150 -6.12 -11.31 26.89
C GLU A 150 -6.44 -10.06 27.73
N LEU A 151 -5.47 -9.16 27.95
CA LEU A 151 -5.55 -8.19 29.06
C LEU A 151 -6.30 -6.87 28.79
N ALA A 152 -6.65 -6.52 27.53
CA ALA A 152 -7.32 -5.23 27.28
C ALA A 152 -8.18 -5.11 26.01
N LYS A 153 -7.90 -5.89 24.95
CA LYS A 153 -8.65 -5.88 23.69
C LYS A 153 -8.72 -7.32 23.15
N ASP A 154 -9.68 -7.60 22.27
CA ASP A 154 -9.79 -8.88 21.57
C ASP A 154 -8.67 -9.01 20.51
N TYR A 155 -7.43 -9.21 20.97
CA TYR A 155 -6.25 -9.41 20.12
C TYR A 155 -6.31 -10.72 19.32
N SER A 156 -7.33 -11.56 19.51
CA SER A 156 -7.61 -12.69 18.61
C SER A 156 -7.96 -12.20 17.20
N ARG A 157 -8.48 -10.98 17.07
CA ARG A 157 -8.82 -10.36 15.79
C ARG A 157 -7.59 -9.72 15.15
N LEU A 158 -7.36 -10.08 13.88
CA LEU A 158 -6.26 -9.55 13.08
C LEU A 158 -6.25 -8.01 13.06
N ILE A 159 -7.39 -7.37 12.81
CA ILE A 159 -7.49 -5.90 12.75
C ILE A 159 -6.98 -5.20 14.01
N VAL A 160 -7.24 -5.77 15.20
CA VAL A 160 -6.78 -5.19 16.47
C VAL A 160 -5.27 -5.29 16.56
N ARG A 161 -4.69 -6.42 16.14
CA ARG A 161 -3.23 -6.59 16.09
C ARG A 161 -2.58 -5.59 15.14
N LEU A 162 -3.14 -5.43 13.94
CA LEU A 162 -2.65 -4.46 12.94
C LEU A 162 -2.70 -3.02 13.47
N GLU A 163 -3.84 -2.60 14.04
CA GLU A 163 -4.04 -1.26 14.61
C GLU A 163 -3.07 -0.91 15.74
N GLN A 164 -2.63 -1.90 16.51
CA GLN A 164 -1.68 -1.68 17.60
C GLN A 164 -0.24 -1.77 17.11
N MET A 165 0.06 -2.69 16.21
CA MET A 165 1.44 -3.00 15.83
C MET A 165 2.00 -2.00 14.81
N ILE A 166 1.27 -1.71 13.73
CA ILE A 166 1.79 -0.89 12.62
C ILE A 166 2.30 0.49 13.08
N PRO A 167 1.57 1.27 13.91
CA PRO A 167 2.07 2.55 14.39
C PRO A 167 3.38 2.41 15.19
N LEU A 168 3.51 1.36 16.00
CA LEU A 168 4.71 1.11 16.80
C LEU A 168 5.91 0.74 15.93
N LEU A 169 5.69 -0.03 14.86
CA LEU A 169 6.71 -0.38 13.88
C LEU A 169 7.20 0.88 13.16
N ILE A 170 6.28 1.71 12.66
CA ILE A 170 6.63 2.93 11.92
C ILE A 170 7.37 3.94 12.79
N GLU A 171 6.95 4.11 14.05
CA GLU A 171 7.66 4.94 15.01
C GLU A 171 9.12 4.49 15.18
N GLU A 172 9.37 3.19 15.27
CA GLU A 172 10.72 2.65 15.42
C GLU A 172 11.51 2.72 14.11
N LEU A 173 10.88 2.48 12.95
CA LEU A 173 11.52 2.64 11.65
C LEU A 173 12.01 4.08 11.45
N ASN A 174 11.15 5.06 11.71
CA ASN A 174 11.49 6.49 11.65
C ASN A 174 12.64 6.88 12.59
N LYS A 175 12.82 6.19 13.72
CA LYS A 175 13.97 6.41 14.62
C LYS A 175 15.25 5.75 14.13
N GLN A 176 15.16 4.63 13.41
CA GLN A 176 16.30 3.90 12.88
C GLN A 176 16.82 4.49 11.55
N THR A 177 15.98 5.23 10.84
CA THR A 177 16.28 5.80 9.53
C THR A 177 16.52 7.30 9.63
N ASN A 178 17.64 7.76 9.06
CA ASN A 178 17.89 9.20 8.89
C ASN A 178 17.14 9.80 7.68
N ASN A 179 16.51 8.95 6.86
CA ASN A 179 15.78 9.31 5.65
C ASN A 179 14.28 9.18 5.91
N GLN A 180 13.45 9.74 5.02
CA GLN A 180 12.00 9.56 5.09
C GLN A 180 11.63 8.08 4.90
N THR A 181 10.67 7.58 5.69
CA THR A 181 10.20 6.20 5.54
C THR A 181 9.18 6.13 4.40
N LEU A 182 9.42 5.21 3.46
CA LEU A 182 8.46 4.83 2.43
C LEU A 182 7.92 3.43 2.78
N LEU A 183 6.62 3.32 2.98
CA LEU A 183 5.97 2.05 3.26
C LEU A 183 5.28 1.52 2.01
N ILE A 184 5.60 0.28 1.63
CA ILE A 184 4.87 -0.46 0.60
C ILE A 184 4.04 -1.52 1.31
N TYR A 185 2.73 -1.54 1.10
CA TYR A 185 1.83 -2.51 1.74
C TYR A 185 1.18 -3.42 0.71
N TYR A 186 1.38 -4.73 0.84
CA TYR A 186 0.77 -5.71 -0.05
C TYR A 186 -0.52 -6.29 0.53
N TYR A 187 -1.58 -6.25 -0.28
CA TYR A 187 -2.88 -6.88 -0.06
C TYR A 187 -3.46 -6.67 1.35
N PRO A 188 -3.66 -5.40 1.77
CA PRO A 188 -4.20 -5.09 3.10
C PRO A 188 -5.63 -5.62 3.33
N GLU A 189 -6.34 -6.05 2.29
CA GLU A 189 -7.66 -6.65 2.39
C GLU A 189 -7.67 -8.10 2.90
N ALA A 190 -6.52 -8.80 2.86
CA ALA A 190 -6.44 -10.23 3.12
C ALA A 190 -6.94 -10.58 4.54
N ASN A 191 -7.91 -11.50 4.64
CA ASN A 191 -8.51 -11.95 5.90
C ASN A 191 -9.21 -10.86 6.73
N LEU A 192 -9.58 -9.72 6.11
CA LEU A 192 -10.37 -8.67 6.76
C LEU A 192 -11.78 -8.60 6.17
N SER A 193 -12.79 -8.49 7.03
CA SER A 193 -14.15 -8.18 6.59
C SER A 193 -14.24 -6.76 6.01
N PRO A 194 -15.25 -6.42 5.19
CA PRO A 194 -15.35 -5.08 4.59
C PRO A 194 -15.33 -3.93 5.60
N LYS A 195 -15.93 -4.12 6.79
CA LYS A 195 -15.88 -3.11 7.86
C LYS A 195 -14.48 -2.94 8.45
N GLU A 196 -13.71 -4.03 8.53
CA GLU A 196 -12.33 -4.00 9.01
C GLU A 196 -11.37 -3.42 7.98
N GLN A 197 -11.63 -3.66 6.68
CA GLN A 197 -10.89 -3.03 5.59
C GLN A 197 -11.00 -1.50 5.64
N VAL A 198 -12.21 -0.95 5.83
CA VAL A 198 -12.40 0.51 5.98
C VAL A 198 -11.63 1.06 7.18
N ARG A 199 -11.70 0.37 8.33
CA ARG A 199 -10.93 0.76 9.52
C ARG A 199 -9.42 0.75 9.24
N PHE A 200 -8.95 -0.27 8.54
CA PHE A 200 -7.54 -0.42 8.25
C PHE A 200 -7.05 0.60 7.22
N ALA A 201 -7.84 0.89 6.17
CA ALA A 201 -7.56 1.94 5.21
C ALA A 201 -7.43 3.31 5.89
N ASN A 202 -8.33 3.62 6.83
CA ASN A 202 -8.25 4.86 7.63
C ASN A 202 -7.00 4.90 8.52
N LEU A 203 -6.62 3.76 9.11
CA LEU A 203 -5.36 3.66 9.86
C LEU A 203 -4.17 3.98 8.95
N LEU A 204 -4.09 3.32 7.78
CA LEU A 204 -2.98 3.53 6.85
C LEU A 204 -2.86 5.01 6.44
N LYS A 205 -3.97 5.62 6.02
CA LYS A 205 -4.02 7.05 5.66
C LYS A 205 -3.61 8.01 6.79
N SER A 206 -3.78 7.60 8.05
CA SER A 206 -3.46 8.44 9.21
C SER A 206 -1.98 8.44 9.61
N LEU A 207 -1.17 7.55 9.02
CA LEU A 207 0.24 7.38 9.40
C LEU A 207 1.09 8.51 8.79
N PRO A 208 2.09 9.04 9.53
CA PRO A 208 2.91 10.16 9.08
C PRO A 208 4.07 9.69 8.18
N VAL A 209 3.79 8.87 7.17
CA VAL A 209 4.76 8.33 6.21
C VAL A 209 4.16 8.24 4.82
N THR A 210 5.00 8.24 3.79
CA THR A 210 4.56 7.98 2.42
C THR A 210 4.21 6.50 2.29
N ILE A 211 3.02 6.19 1.79
CA ILE A 211 2.52 4.81 1.66
C ILE A 211 2.12 4.53 0.21
N ILE A 212 2.59 3.40 -0.32
CA ILE A 212 2.09 2.81 -1.56
C ILE A 212 1.41 1.49 -1.22
N VAL A 213 0.12 1.40 -1.52
CA VAL A 213 -0.69 0.20 -1.25
C VAL A 213 -0.95 -0.54 -2.55
N LEU A 214 -0.57 -1.82 -2.62
CA LEU A 214 -1.03 -2.74 -3.65
C LEU A 214 -2.27 -3.47 -3.14
N THR A 215 -3.40 -3.35 -3.84
CA THR A 215 -4.69 -3.89 -3.37
C THR A 215 -5.55 -4.44 -4.49
N GLY A 216 -6.33 -5.49 -4.21
CA GLY A 216 -7.46 -5.93 -5.04
C GLY A 216 -8.81 -5.40 -4.57
N SER A 217 -8.86 -4.59 -3.50
CA SER A 217 -10.10 -4.08 -2.90
C SER A 217 -10.28 -2.59 -3.15
N SER A 218 -11.51 -2.20 -3.54
CA SER A 218 -11.87 -0.80 -3.75
C SER A 218 -11.80 0.06 -2.48
N GLN A 219 -11.78 -0.56 -1.30
CA GLN A 219 -11.73 0.14 -0.01
C GLN A 219 -10.37 0.81 0.26
N PHE A 220 -9.30 0.32 -0.37
CA PHE A 220 -7.94 0.84 -0.21
C PHE A 220 -7.49 1.75 -1.34
N LEU A 221 -8.38 2.03 -2.31
CA LEU A 221 -8.11 3.01 -3.36
C LEU A 221 -7.92 4.41 -2.77
N SER A 222 -7.04 5.17 -3.40
CA SER A 222 -6.87 6.58 -3.08
C SER A 222 -8.14 7.38 -3.33
N GLU A 223 -8.26 8.51 -2.64
CA GLU A 223 -9.38 9.45 -2.81
C GLU A 223 -9.22 10.32 -4.04
N ASN A 224 -7.98 10.60 -4.46
CA ASN A 224 -7.68 11.49 -5.59
C ASN A 224 -7.04 10.71 -6.74
N LEU A 225 -7.37 11.08 -7.99
CA LEU A 225 -6.72 10.52 -9.18
C LEU A 225 -5.19 10.72 -9.21
N SER A 226 -4.72 11.85 -8.64
CA SER A 226 -3.30 12.22 -8.62
C SER A 226 -2.42 11.29 -7.76
N THR A 227 -3.01 10.39 -6.98
CA THR A 227 -2.28 9.34 -6.25
C THR A 227 -2.89 7.96 -6.46
N MET A 228 -3.81 7.84 -7.42
CA MET A 228 -4.35 6.57 -7.88
C MET A 228 -3.52 6.07 -9.06
N ASN A 229 -3.19 4.80 -9.02
CA ASN A 229 -2.45 4.12 -10.06
C ASN A 229 -3.28 2.97 -10.60
N TYR A 230 -3.45 2.97 -11.91
CA TYR A 230 -4.06 1.90 -12.65
C TYR A 230 -3.13 1.57 -13.81
N ILE A 231 -2.40 0.46 -13.66
CA ILE A 231 -1.34 0.05 -14.57
C ILE A 231 -1.89 -1.08 -15.42
N ARG A 232 -1.72 -0.96 -16.73
CA ARG A 232 -2.09 -2.02 -17.67
C ARG A 232 -1.11 -2.02 -18.83
N GLU A 233 -0.69 -3.20 -19.26
CA GLU A 233 0.35 -3.36 -20.29
C GLU A 233 1.59 -2.48 -19.99
N SER A 234 2.03 -2.47 -18.73
CA SER A 234 3.15 -1.63 -18.22
C SER A 234 2.98 -0.12 -18.39
N THR A 235 1.76 0.36 -18.64
CA THR A 235 1.48 1.79 -18.82
C THR A 235 0.49 2.29 -17.78
N GLN A 236 0.76 3.49 -17.26
CA GLN A 236 -0.17 4.19 -16.38
C GLN A 236 -1.32 4.75 -17.21
N MET A 237 -2.54 4.36 -16.88
CA MET A 237 -3.72 4.79 -17.63
C MET A 237 -4.28 6.12 -17.11
N ILE A 238 -4.07 6.44 -15.83
CA ILE A 238 -4.54 7.68 -15.20
C ILE A 238 -3.44 8.74 -15.32
N THR A 239 -3.50 9.53 -16.39
CA THR A 239 -2.54 10.61 -16.70
C THR A 239 -3.26 11.94 -16.87
N ASP A 240 -2.54 13.05 -16.71
CA ASP A 240 -3.11 14.39 -16.94
C ASP A 240 -3.53 14.57 -18.40
N GLU A 241 -2.77 13.99 -19.34
CA GLU A 241 -3.10 13.99 -20.77
C GLU A 241 -4.44 13.30 -21.03
N PHE A 242 -4.69 12.14 -20.39
CA PHE A 242 -5.98 11.48 -20.51
C PHE A 242 -7.11 12.33 -19.94
N ILE A 243 -6.92 12.95 -18.77
CA ILE A 243 -7.92 13.83 -18.16
C ILE A 243 -8.21 15.04 -19.06
N ASP A 244 -7.18 15.66 -19.63
CA ASP A 244 -7.36 16.79 -20.54
C ASP A 244 -8.11 16.36 -21.81
N ASN A 245 -7.75 15.21 -22.41
CA ASN A 245 -8.47 14.66 -23.56
C ASN A 245 -9.94 14.36 -23.23
N LEU A 246 -10.20 13.79 -22.05
CA LEU A 246 -11.56 13.50 -21.57
C LEU A 246 -12.42 14.77 -21.47
N ILE A 247 -11.83 15.92 -21.17
CA ILE A 247 -12.54 17.21 -21.11
C ILE A 247 -12.73 17.79 -22.52
N TRP A 248 -11.68 17.78 -23.36
CA TRP A 248 -11.72 18.38 -24.69
C TRP A 248 -12.62 17.66 -25.67
N GLU A 249 -12.71 16.33 -25.56
CA GLU A 249 -13.51 15.48 -26.45
C GLU A 249 -14.94 15.26 -25.95
N ALA A 250 -15.32 15.94 -24.85
CA ALA A 250 -16.63 15.76 -24.27
C ALA A 250 -17.74 16.18 -25.26
N PRO A 251 -18.76 15.32 -25.48
CA PRO A 251 -19.90 15.62 -26.36
C PRO A 251 -20.79 16.75 -25.82
N LEU A 252 -20.64 17.10 -24.55
CA LEU A 252 -21.31 18.20 -23.86
C LEU A 252 -20.27 19.03 -23.11
N ILE A 253 -20.64 20.27 -22.77
CA ILE A 253 -19.77 21.15 -21.99
C ILE A 253 -19.88 20.75 -20.53
N TYR A 254 -18.79 20.20 -19.98
CA TYR A 254 -18.64 19.86 -18.57
C TYR A 254 -17.50 20.67 -17.94
N GLU A 255 -17.61 20.98 -16.66
CA GLU A 255 -16.50 21.55 -15.91
C GLU A 255 -15.46 20.47 -15.57
N ARG A 256 -14.19 20.88 -15.46
CA ARG A 256 -13.07 19.96 -15.13
C ARG A 256 -13.33 19.17 -13.85
N GLU A 257 -13.90 19.84 -12.84
CA GLU A 257 -14.20 19.24 -11.54
C GLU A 257 -15.30 18.17 -11.64
N GLU A 258 -16.30 18.36 -12.50
CA GLU A 258 -17.38 17.40 -12.74
C GLU A 258 -16.85 16.13 -13.40
N VAL A 259 -15.99 16.29 -14.41
CA VAL A 259 -15.36 15.16 -15.13
C VAL A 259 -14.45 14.36 -14.20
N ILE A 260 -13.59 15.04 -13.42
CA ILE A 260 -12.71 14.38 -12.45
C ILE A 260 -13.53 13.66 -11.39
N GLY A 261 -14.54 14.32 -10.80
CA GLY A 261 -15.39 13.70 -9.78
C GLY A 261 -16.18 12.51 -10.32
N SER A 262 -16.66 12.57 -11.56
CA SER A 262 -17.30 11.45 -12.23
C SER A 262 -16.33 10.27 -12.44
N LEU A 263 -15.11 10.54 -12.91
CA LEU A 263 -14.08 9.52 -13.12
C LEU A 263 -13.65 8.85 -11.80
N GLU A 264 -13.44 9.62 -10.74
CA GLU A 264 -13.12 9.11 -9.41
C GLU A 264 -14.22 8.18 -8.86
N ARG A 265 -15.49 8.60 -8.99
CA ARG A 265 -16.63 7.76 -8.58
C ARG A 265 -16.71 6.49 -9.41
N PHE A 266 -16.50 6.60 -10.73
CA PHE A 266 -16.55 5.48 -11.66
C PHE A 266 -15.52 4.42 -11.29
N ILE A 267 -14.25 4.81 -11.18
CA ILE A 267 -13.15 3.88 -10.84
C ILE A 267 -13.41 3.26 -9.47
N ARG A 268 -13.67 4.05 -8.42
CA ARG A 268 -13.84 3.51 -7.06
C ARG A 268 -15.01 2.53 -6.92
N THR A 269 -16.07 2.74 -7.69
CA THR A 269 -17.28 1.91 -7.61
C THR A 269 -17.17 0.64 -8.46
N TYR A 270 -16.57 0.74 -9.64
CA TYR A 270 -16.66 -0.30 -10.66
C TYR A 270 -15.35 -1.00 -11.01
N GLN A 271 -14.21 -0.54 -10.47
CA GLN A 271 -12.90 -1.13 -10.78
C GLN A 271 -12.81 -2.65 -10.65
N PRO A 272 -13.37 -3.30 -9.60
CA PRO A 272 -13.38 -4.77 -9.52
C PRO A 272 -14.15 -5.49 -10.63
N LYS A 273 -14.94 -4.76 -11.44
CA LYS A 273 -15.77 -5.31 -12.51
C LYS A 273 -15.15 -5.13 -13.89
N PHE A 274 -14.09 -4.36 -14.03
CA PHE A 274 -13.48 -4.06 -15.34
C PHE A 274 -12.99 -5.33 -16.03
N GLU A 275 -12.35 -6.25 -15.31
CA GLU A 275 -11.79 -7.49 -15.87
C GLU A 275 -12.84 -8.50 -16.38
N LEU A 276 -14.12 -8.33 -16.02
CA LEU A 276 -15.18 -9.32 -16.26
C LEU A 276 -16.00 -9.05 -17.53
N ASN A 277 -15.46 -8.31 -18.50
CA ASN A 277 -16.18 -7.83 -19.69
C ASN A 277 -17.57 -7.27 -19.34
N PRO A 278 -17.63 -6.21 -18.51
CA PRO A 278 -18.87 -5.78 -17.89
C PRO A 278 -19.85 -5.21 -18.91
N THR A 279 -21.15 -5.35 -18.62
CA THR A 279 -22.19 -4.62 -19.35
C THR A 279 -22.45 -3.27 -18.67
N ILE A 280 -22.41 -2.19 -19.44
CA ILE A 280 -22.74 -0.83 -19.01
C ILE A 280 -24.20 -0.55 -19.36
N SER A 281 -25.00 -0.18 -18.36
CA SER A 281 -26.40 0.15 -18.54
C SER A 281 -26.81 1.44 -17.83
N ASN A 282 -27.78 2.14 -18.42
CA ASN A 282 -28.38 3.35 -17.85
C ASN A 282 -29.83 3.16 -17.36
N TYR A 283 -30.35 1.93 -17.37
CA TYR A 283 -31.75 1.67 -17.03
C TYR A 283 -31.98 0.34 -16.29
N ARG A 284 -31.06 -0.62 -16.40
CA ARG A 284 -31.15 -1.94 -15.76
C ARG A 284 -30.04 -2.13 -14.73
N LEU A 285 -30.28 -3.10 -13.83
CA LEU A 285 -29.28 -3.58 -12.89
C LEU A 285 -28.29 -4.51 -13.61
N HIS A 286 -27.20 -3.94 -14.12
CA HIS A 286 -26.05 -4.66 -14.70
C HIS A 286 -24.80 -4.49 -13.84
N GLU A 287 -23.66 -5.03 -14.29
CA GLU A 287 -22.38 -4.85 -13.59
C GLU A 287 -22.06 -3.37 -13.40
N ILE A 288 -22.21 -2.55 -14.45
CA ILE A 288 -21.94 -1.12 -14.40
C ILE A 288 -23.24 -0.35 -14.64
N MET A 289 -23.61 0.50 -13.69
CA MET A 289 -24.85 1.29 -13.73
C MET A 289 -24.52 2.77 -13.76
N LEU A 290 -24.79 3.43 -14.88
CA LEU A 290 -24.48 4.85 -15.11
C LEU A 290 -25.74 5.54 -15.62
N PHE A 291 -26.37 6.33 -14.76
CA PHE A 291 -27.65 6.98 -15.08
C PHE A 291 -27.45 8.39 -15.63
N GLU A 292 -26.43 9.10 -15.15
CA GLU A 292 -26.12 10.45 -15.60
C GLU A 292 -25.34 10.42 -16.93
N GLU A 293 -25.61 11.41 -17.78
CA GLU A 293 -24.97 11.53 -19.09
C GLU A 293 -23.44 11.68 -18.99
N ILE A 294 -22.98 12.43 -17.99
CA ILE A 294 -21.55 12.61 -17.71
C ILE A 294 -20.90 11.30 -17.28
N ASP A 295 -21.55 10.56 -16.38
CA ASP A 295 -21.04 9.28 -15.88
C ASP A 295 -20.96 8.25 -17.01
N LEU A 296 -21.97 8.20 -17.89
CA LEU A 296 -21.95 7.36 -19.10
C LEU A 296 -20.80 7.71 -20.03
N TYR A 297 -20.64 8.99 -20.36
CA TYR A 297 -19.55 9.45 -21.22
C TYR A 297 -18.19 9.09 -20.65
N VAL A 298 -17.95 9.44 -19.38
CA VAL A 298 -16.68 9.21 -18.68
C VAL A 298 -16.38 7.72 -18.56
N GLY A 299 -17.36 6.93 -18.13
CA GLY A 299 -17.21 5.48 -17.97
C GLY A 299 -16.88 4.78 -19.29
N VAL A 300 -17.61 5.08 -20.36
CA VAL A 300 -17.37 4.48 -21.69
C VAL A 300 -16.03 4.91 -22.27
N ARG A 301 -15.68 6.21 -22.19
CA ARG A 301 -14.38 6.71 -22.68
C ARG A 301 -13.23 6.08 -21.90
N PHE A 302 -13.35 5.95 -20.57
CA PHE A 302 -12.33 5.31 -19.76
C PHE A 302 -12.15 3.83 -20.12
N MET A 303 -13.25 3.07 -20.24
CA MET A 303 -13.20 1.65 -20.63
C MET A 303 -12.56 1.45 -22.01
N ALA A 304 -12.86 2.34 -22.96
CA ALA A 304 -12.22 2.34 -24.28
C ALA A 304 -10.72 2.71 -24.21
N HIS A 305 -10.35 3.70 -23.40
CA HIS A 305 -8.95 4.12 -23.20
C HIS A 305 -8.09 3.00 -22.64
N ILE A 306 -8.60 2.28 -21.64
CA ILE A 306 -7.90 1.14 -21.05
C ILE A 306 -7.93 -0.12 -21.95
N ARG A 307 -8.58 -0.05 -23.11
CA ARG A 307 -8.74 -1.17 -24.07
C ARG A 307 -9.39 -2.42 -23.45
N GLN A 308 -10.32 -2.21 -22.53
CA GLN A 308 -11.10 -3.31 -21.97
C GLN A 308 -12.31 -3.58 -22.84
N ASN A 309 -12.65 -4.85 -23.04
CA ASN A 309 -13.88 -5.21 -23.72
C ASN A 309 -15.06 -4.95 -22.78
N PHE A 310 -16.14 -4.37 -23.29
CA PHE A 310 -17.38 -4.12 -22.56
C PHE A 310 -18.56 -4.17 -23.52
N GLU A 311 -19.76 -4.40 -22.98
CA GLU A 311 -21.01 -4.36 -23.74
C GLU A 311 -21.85 -3.15 -23.33
N LEU A 312 -22.60 -2.58 -24.26
CA LEU A 312 -23.50 -1.46 -24.02
C LEU A 312 -24.96 -1.93 -24.07
N ASP A 313 -25.66 -1.89 -22.94
CA ASP A 313 -27.12 -2.05 -22.86
C ASP A 313 -27.73 -0.69 -22.48
N ILE A 314 -27.82 0.20 -23.49
CA ILE A 314 -28.19 1.60 -23.32
C ILE A 314 -29.59 1.88 -23.86
N GLN A 315 -30.43 2.47 -23.01
CA GLN A 315 -31.71 3.04 -23.39
C GLN A 315 -31.51 4.47 -23.95
N TYR A 316 -31.23 4.56 -25.26
CA TYR A 316 -30.90 5.81 -25.96
C TYR A 316 -31.98 6.90 -25.87
N ASN A 317 -33.26 6.53 -25.77
CA ASN A 317 -34.36 7.50 -25.75
C ASN A 317 -34.40 8.39 -24.48
N GLN A 318 -33.60 8.08 -23.46
CA GLN A 318 -33.47 8.86 -22.23
C GLN A 318 -32.30 9.86 -22.27
N LEU A 319 -31.47 9.83 -23.31
CA LEU A 319 -30.24 10.61 -23.41
C LEU A 319 -30.39 11.79 -24.38
N SER A 320 -29.54 12.80 -24.25
CA SER A 320 -29.42 13.90 -25.18
C SER A 320 -28.78 13.43 -26.49
N LYS A 321 -29.14 14.08 -27.61
CA LYS A 321 -28.66 13.68 -28.95
C LYS A 321 -27.13 13.61 -29.08
N PRO A 322 -26.34 14.53 -28.50
CA PRO A 322 -24.88 14.45 -28.56
C PRO A 322 -24.34 13.18 -27.92
N ILE A 323 -24.83 12.81 -26.74
CA ILE A 323 -24.44 11.58 -26.03
C ILE A 323 -24.85 10.33 -26.82
N GLN A 324 -26.08 10.30 -27.35
CA GLN A 324 -26.52 9.16 -28.17
C GLN A 324 -25.59 8.92 -29.36
N THR A 325 -25.26 10.00 -30.09
CA THR A 325 -24.39 9.92 -31.27
C THR A 325 -23.00 9.42 -30.90
N TYR A 326 -22.48 9.87 -29.76
CA TYR A 326 -21.20 9.41 -29.23
C TYR A 326 -21.22 7.93 -28.83
N LEU A 327 -22.23 7.49 -28.06
CA LEU A 327 -22.30 6.11 -27.59
C LEU A 327 -22.48 5.10 -28.75
N MET A 328 -23.21 5.48 -29.79
CA MET A 328 -23.37 4.64 -30.99
C MET A 328 -22.05 4.32 -31.70
N THR A 329 -20.98 5.10 -31.52
CA THR A 329 -19.67 4.77 -32.12
C THR A 329 -19.00 3.58 -31.42
N TYR A 330 -19.41 3.25 -30.21
CA TYR A 330 -18.89 2.13 -29.41
C TYR A 330 -19.84 0.93 -29.38
N ASP A 331 -21.07 1.09 -29.85
CA ASP A 331 -22.09 0.04 -29.97
C ASP A 331 -21.97 -0.76 -31.29
N THR A 332 -20.95 -0.47 -32.09
CA THR A 332 -20.69 -1.09 -33.39
C THR A 332 -19.38 -1.89 -33.40
N GLU A 333 -19.31 -2.93 -32.56
CA GLU A 333 -18.42 -4.08 -32.75
C GLU A 333 -19.18 -5.40 -32.58
#